data_AF-T1AXR2-F1
#
_entry.id   AF-T1AXR2-F1
#
_cell.length_a   1.000
_cell.length_b   1.000
_cell.length_c   1.000
_cell.angle_alpha   90.00
_cell.angle_beta   90.00
_cell.angle_gamma   90.00
#
_symmetry.space_group_name_H-M   'P 1'
#
loop_
_entity.id
_entity.type
_entity.pdbx_description
1 polymer ?
#
loop_
_entity_poly.entity_id
_entity_poly.type
_entity_poly.pdbx_seq_one_letter_code
_entity_poly.pdbx_strand_id
1 'polypeptide(L)'
;MLGLGIYYALGLSLVAQLSLGPLIGLLAGLVSFVPYLGFITGLIVALIAGAVQYGDWLHIVLVLVVFGVGQPLEGYVLVPRLVGNKIGLHPVAVMFAVLAGAQLFGFFGVLMALPAAAVAVVLLRYAHEHYLASALYTRQEAAPHAGGKPVPDANAPVAGKPGTDPHETD
;
A
#
# COMPACT_ATOMS: atom_id res chain seq x y z
N MET A 1 -16.42 -2.82 -5.48
CA MET A 1 -16.96 -3.91 -6.32
C MET A 1 -18.24 -3.48 -7.02
N LEU A 2 -19.36 -3.27 -6.31
CA LEU A 2 -20.60 -2.77 -6.95
C LEU A 2 -20.43 -1.39 -7.63
N GLY A 3 -19.74 -0.44 -6.99
CA GLY A 3 -19.52 0.89 -7.56
C GLY A 3 -18.72 0.87 -8.88
N LEU A 4 -17.67 0.05 -8.96
CA LEU A 4 -16.89 -0.14 -10.20
C LEU A 4 -17.73 -0.83 -11.27
N GLY A 5 -18.50 -1.85 -10.90
CA GLY A 5 -19.39 -2.54 -11.83
C GLY A 5 -20.42 -1.59 -12.43
N ILE A 6 -21.04 -0.73 -11.61
CA ILE A 6 -21.98 0.30 -12.07
C ILE A 6 -21.28 1.32 -12.97
N TYR A 7 -20.10 1.81 -12.56
CA TYR A 7 -19.32 2.77 -13.36
C TYR A 7 -19.01 2.22 -14.76
N TYR A 8 -18.46 1.00 -14.84
CA TYR A 8 -18.10 0.39 -16.13
C TYR A 8 -19.34 -0.01 -16.93
N ALA A 9 -20.42 -0.49 -16.28
CA ALA A 9 -21.68 -0.79 -16.95
C ALA A 9 -22.25 0.46 -17.61
N LEU A 10 -22.36 1.57 -16.87
CA LEU A 10 -22.88 2.83 -17.39
C LEU A 10 -21.94 3.45 -18.43
N GLY A 11 -20.64 3.44 -18.19
CA GLY A 11 -19.65 3.97 -19.14
C GLY A 11 -19.69 3.22 -20.47
N LEU A 12 -19.72 1.88 -20.44
CA LEU A 12 -19.76 1.09 -21.66
C LEU A 12 -21.11 1.18 -22.38
N SER A 13 -22.23 1.29 -21.66
CA SER A 13 -23.55 1.38 -22.27
C SER A 13 -23.89 2.76 -22.79
N LEU A 14 -23.53 3.82 -22.06
CA LEU A 14 -23.93 5.19 -22.40
C LEU A 14 -22.89 5.90 -23.26
N VAL A 15 -21.61 5.74 -22.93
CA VAL A 15 -20.52 6.40 -23.67
C VAL A 15 -20.12 5.56 -24.86
N ALA A 16 -19.74 4.31 -24.63
CA ALA A 16 -19.30 3.41 -25.69
C ALA A 16 -20.46 2.72 -26.44
N GLN A 17 -21.72 2.93 -26.04
CA GLN A 17 -22.91 2.39 -26.72
C GLN A 17 -22.85 0.88 -27.00
N LEU A 18 -22.14 0.11 -26.16
CA LEU A 18 -22.02 -1.34 -26.31
C LEU A 18 -23.30 -2.02 -25.80
N SER A 19 -23.84 -2.94 -26.61
CA SER A 19 -25.03 -3.73 -26.24
C SER A 19 -24.72 -4.63 -25.03
N LEU A 20 -23.52 -5.22 -25.02
CA LEU A 20 -23.01 -6.03 -23.91
C LEU A 20 -22.39 -5.19 -22.77
N GLY A 21 -22.46 -3.86 -22.84
CA GLY A 21 -21.86 -2.95 -21.86
C GLY A 21 -22.23 -3.25 -20.39
N PRO A 22 -23.52 -3.47 -20.04
CA PRO A 22 -23.91 -3.75 -18.67
C PRO A 22 -23.35 -5.08 -18.16
N LEU A 23 -23.36 -6.10 -19.02
CA LEU A 23 -22.85 -7.42 -18.69
C LEU A 23 -21.33 -7.39 -18.44
N ILE A 24 -20.60 -6.72 -19.33
CA ILE A 24 -19.14 -6.57 -19.22
C ILE A 24 -18.79 -5.78 -17.96
N GLY A 25 -19.49 -4.67 -17.70
CA GLY A 25 -19.29 -3.88 -16.50
C GLY A 25 -19.57 -4.66 -15.21
N LEU A 26 -20.66 -5.43 -15.17
CA LEU A 26 -21.00 -6.28 -14.04
C LEU A 26 -19.93 -7.34 -13.79
N LEU A 27 -19.47 -8.04 -14.84
CA LEU A 27 -18.42 -9.06 -14.73
C LEU A 27 -17.09 -8.45 -14.28
N ALA A 28 -16.68 -7.32 -14.85
CA ALA A 28 -15.49 -6.58 -14.42
C ALA A 28 -15.59 -6.17 -12.94
N GLY A 29 -16.75 -5.67 -12.51
CA GLY A 29 -17.03 -5.32 -11.12
C GLY A 29 -17.01 -6.54 -10.18
N LEU A 30 -17.50 -7.70 -10.63
CA LEU A 30 -17.48 -8.94 -9.85
C LEU A 30 -16.04 -9.45 -9.67
N VAL A 31 -15.25 -9.44 -10.74
CA VAL A 31 -13.84 -9.90 -10.75
C VAL A 31 -12.90 -8.90 -10.05
N SER A 32 -13.32 -7.64 -9.86
CA SER A 32 -12.50 -6.60 -9.20
C SER A 32 -12.21 -6.85 -7.72
N PHE A 33 -12.71 -7.94 -7.11
CA PHE A 33 -12.27 -8.36 -5.77
C PHE A 33 -10.76 -8.62 -5.73
N VAL A 34 -10.16 -8.96 -6.87
CA VAL A 34 -8.71 -8.98 -7.06
C VAL A 34 -8.28 -7.65 -7.68
N PRO A 35 -7.33 -6.94 -7.05
CA PRO A 35 -6.80 -5.70 -7.60
C PRO A 35 -6.33 -5.88 -9.04
N TYR A 36 -6.61 -4.89 -9.89
CA TYR A 36 -6.28 -4.84 -11.33
C TYR A 36 -6.95 -5.89 -12.21
N LEU A 37 -7.36 -7.05 -11.68
CA LEU A 37 -7.87 -8.16 -12.48
C LEU A 37 -9.20 -7.80 -13.15
N GLY A 38 -10.11 -7.17 -12.42
CA GLY A 38 -11.39 -6.69 -12.97
C GLY A 38 -11.20 -5.65 -14.08
N PHE A 39 -10.22 -4.77 -13.93
CA PHE A 39 -9.85 -3.79 -14.97
C PHE A 39 -9.33 -4.49 -16.24
N ILE A 40 -8.33 -5.37 -16.10
CA ILE A 40 -7.69 -6.05 -17.24
C ILE A 40 -8.71 -6.89 -18.00
N THR A 41 -9.46 -7.73 -17.28
CA THR A 41 -10.47 -8.61 -17.88
C THR A 41 -11.60 -7.81 -18.52
N GLY A 42 -12.13 -6.80 -17.82
CA GLY A 42 -13.17 -5.91 -18.35
C GLY A 42 -12.72 -5.18 -19.62
N LEU A 43 -11.51 -4.63 -19.62
CA LEU A 43 -10.94 -3.91 -20.76
C LEU A 43 -10.79 -4.81 -21.98
N ILE A 44 -10.20 -6.00 -21.81
CA ILE A 44 -10.02 -6.94 -22.92
C ILE A 44 -11.37 -7.33 -23.53
N VAL A 45 -12.34 -7.71 -22.69
CA VAL A 45 -13.65 -8.12 -23.18
C VAL A 45 -14.39 -6.95 -23.84
N ALA A 46 -14.30 -5.74 -23.30
CA ALA A 46 -14.91 -4.55 -23.89
C ALA A 46 -14.28 -4.17 -25.24
N LEU A 47 -12.95 -4.27 -25.37
CA LEU A 47 -12.26 -4.00 -26.63
C LEU A 47 -12.67 -5.01 -27.71
N ILE A 48 -12.72 -6.30 -27.36
CA ILE A 48 -13.20 -7.35 -28.28
C ILE A 48 -14.65 -7.10 -28.66
N ALA A 49 -15.51 -6.81 -27.68
CA ALA A 49 -16.93 -6.54 -27.93
C ALA A 49 -17.14 -5.33 -28.84
N GLY A 50 -16.43 -4.22 -28.62
CA GLY A 50 -16.51 -3.04 -29.47
C GLY A 50 -16.02 -3.31 -30.90
N ALA A 51 -14.88 -4.02 -31.03
CA ALA A 51 -14.34 -4.40 -32.33
C ALA A 51 -15.26 -5.35 -33.11
N VAL A 52 -15.92 -6.30 -32.44
CA VAL A 52 -16.84 -7.25 -33.07
C VAL A 52 -18.20 -6.61 -33.37
N GLN A 53 -18.71 -5.76 -32.49
CA GLN A 53 -20.04 -5.16 -32.63
C GLN A 53 -20.07 -4.06 -33.71
N TYR A 54 -19.07 -3.19 -33.74
CA TYR A 54 -19.05 -2.01 -34.62
C TYR A 54 -17.91 -2.04 -35.65
N GLY A 55 -16.76 -2.64 -35.30
CA GLY A 55 -15.62 -2.74 -36.21
C GLY A 55 -14.93 -1.40 -36.54
N ASP A 56 -15.25 -0.34 -35.83
CA ASP A 56 -14.68 0.98 -36.03
C ASP A 56 -13.65 1.35 -34.95
N TRP A 57 -12.81 2.34 -35.28
CA TRP A 57 -11.83 2.87 -34.33
C TRP A 57 -12.47 3.74 -33.24
N LEU A 58 -13.65 4.31 -33.51
CA LEU A 58 -14.33 5.22 -32.60
C LEU A 58 -14.74 4.49 -31.32
N HIS A 59 -15.40 3.33 -31.41
CA HIS A 59 -15.86 2.59 -30.23
C HIS A 59 -14.68 2.03 -29.41
N ILE A 60 -13.59 1.65 -30.06
CA ILE A 60 -12.34 1.26 -29.38
C ILE A 60 -11.80 2.42 -28.55
N VAL A 61 -11.73 3.63 -29.14
CA VAL A 61 -11.28 4.83 -28.43
C VAL A 61 -12.22 5.17 -27.27
N LEU A 62 -13.54 5.06 -27.45
CA LEU A 62 -14.50 5.30 -26.37
C LEU A 62 -14.32 4.32 -25.21
N VAL A 63 -14.13 3.03 -25.49
CA VAL A 63 -13.80 2.03 -24.46
C VAL A 63 -12.53 2.44 -23.72
N LEU A 64 -11.45 2.79 -24.44
CA LEU A 64 -10.20 3.24 -23.83
C LEU A 64 -10.38 4.49 -22.98
N VAL A 65 -11.25 5.43 -23.38
CA VAL A 65 -11.56 6.63 -22.58
C VAL A 65 -12.30 6.27 -21.30
N VAL A 66 -13.34 5.42 -21.36
CA VAL A 66 -14.09 4.98 -20.17
C VAL A 66 -13.18 4.32 -19.15
N PHE A 67 -12.33 3.39 -19.60
CA PHE A 67 -11.38 2.68 -18.77
C PHE A 67 -10.21 3.57 -18.31
N GLY A 68 -9.72 4.44 -19.20
CA GLY A 68 -8.62 5.36 -18.95
C GLY A 68 -8.97 6.48 -17.98
N VAL A 69 -10.24 6.90 -17.92
CA VAL A 69 -10.75 7.81 -16.87
C VAL A 69 -11.08 7.04 -15.59
N GLY A 70 -11.56 5.80 -15.72
CA GLY A 70 -11.92 4.96 -14.59
C GLY A 70 -10.74 4.62 -13.68
N GLN A 71 -9.59 4.25 -14.26
CA GLN A 71 -8.39 3.87 -13.48
C GLN A 71 -7.80 4.97 -12.59
N PRO A 72 -7.54 6.20 -13.07
CA PRO A 72 -7.03 7.26 -12.20
C PRO A 72 -8.08 7.69 -11.17
N LEU A 73 -9.37 7.67 -11.52
CA LEU A 73 -10.44 7.93 -10.56
C LEU A 73 -10.45 6.87 -9.44
N GLU A 74 -10.29 5.60 -9.81
CA GLU A 74 -10.15 4.49 -8.88
C GLU A 74 -8.92 4.66 -7.98
N GLY A 75 -7.73 4.80 -8.59
CA GLY A 75 -6.45 4.81 -7.88
C GLY A 75 -6.21 6.04 -7.01
N TYR A 76 -6.63 7.24 -7.46
CA TYR A 76 -6.34 8.49 -6.75
C TYR A 76 -7.47 9.00 -5.87
N VAL A 77 -8.72 8.65 -6.16
CA VAL A 77 -9.88 9.19 -5.42
C VAL A 77 -10.56 8.08 -4.63
N LEU A 78 -10.89 6.97 -5.29
CA LEU A 78 -11.72 5.92 -4.70
C LEU A 78 -10.95 5.11 -3.67
N VAL A 79 -9.76 4.59 -4.02
CA VAL A 79 -8.93 3.79 -3.11
C VAL A 79 -8.52 4.58 -1.86
N PRO A 80 -8.01 5.83 -1.96
CA PRO A 80 -7.61 6.58 -0.77
C PRO A 80 -8.80 6.99 0.12
N ARG A 81 -9.96 7.28 -0.47
CA ARG A 81 -11.18 7.58 0.32
C ARG A 81 -11.80 6.36 0.99
N LEU A 82 -11.76 5.19 0.35
CA LEU A 82 -12.32 3.96 0.93
C LEU A 82 -11.40 3.35 1.98
N VAL A 83 -10.10 3.32 1.70
CA VAL A 83 -9.12 2.60 2.54
C VAL A 83 -8.55 3.52 3.62
N GLY A 84 -8.58 4.84 3.41
CA GLY A 84 -8.13 5.82 4.38
C GLY A 84 -6.63 5.72 4.68
N ASN A 85 -6.04 6.82 5.14
CA ASN A 85 -4.65 6.81 5.60
C ASN A 85 -4.47 5.73 6.68
N LYS A 86 -3.64 4.71 6.39
CA LYS A 86 -2.88 3.81 7.31
C LYS A 86 -3.18 2.32 7.12
N ILE A 87 -2.35 1.66 6.31
CA ILE A 87 -1.93 0.27 6.61
C ILE A 87 -0.39 0.14 6.63
N GLY A 88 0.36 1.18 6.22
CA GLY A 88 1.84 1.16 6.27
C GLY A 88 2.49 0.06 5.43
N LEU A 89 1.69 -0.65 4.62
CA LEU A 89 2.16 -1.65 3.67
C LEU A 89 2.77 -0.93 2.48
N HIS A 90 4.09 -1.06 2.34
CA HIS A 90 4.78 -0.55 1.17
C HIS A 90 4.21 -1.27 -0.08
N PRO A 91 3.79 -0.56 -1.15
CA PRO A 91 3.19 -1.17 -2.35
C PRO A 91 4.01 -2.33 -2.93
N VAL A 92 5.34 -2.24 -2.79
CA VAL A 92 6.28 -3.30 -3.22
C VAL A 92 6.05 -4.62 -2.48
N ALA A 93 5.74 -4.60 -1.17
CA ALA A 93 5.47 -5.82 -0.41
C ALA A 93 4.22 -6.55 -0.90
N VAL A 94 3.18 -5.80 -1.29
CA VAL A 94 1.96 -6.35 -1.90
C VAL A 94 2.31 -7.00 -3.25
N MET A 95 3.09 -6.32 -4.09
CA MET A 95 3.55 -6.85 -5.37
C MET A 95 4.33 -8.16 -5.21
N PHE A 96 5.27 -8.22 -4.26
CA PHE A 96 6.04 -9.43 -3.98
C PHE A 96 5.15 -10.58 -3.50
N ALA A 97 4.17 -10.31 -2.64
CA ALA A 97 3.25 -11.33 -2.19
C ALA A 97 2.39 -11.89 -3.34
N VAL A 98 1.93 -11.04 -4.25
CA VAL A 98 1.17 -11.48 -5.44
C VAL A 98 2.03 -12.35 -6.35
N LEU A 99 3.28 -11.93 -6.62
CA LEU A 99 4.20 -12.71 -7.44
C LEU A 99 4.58 -14.04 -6.80
N ALA A 100 4.87 -14.05 -5.50
CA ALA A 100 5.17 -15.27 -4.75
C ALA A 100 3.95 -16.21 -4.70
N GLY A 101 2.77 -15.67 -4.41
CA GLY A 101 1.51 -16.43 -4.43
C GLY A 101 1.23 -17.02 -5.81
N ALA A 102 1.39 -16.23 -6.87
CA ALA A 102 1.25 -16.69 -8.25
C ALA A 102 2.17 -17.87 -8.58
N GLN A 103 3.43 -17.84 -8.13
CA GLN A 103 4.37 -18.93 -8.36
C GLN A 103 4.08 -20.18 -7.52
N LEU A 104 3.64 -20.02 -6.27
CA LEU A 104 3.41 -21.14 -5.35
C LEU A 104 2.12 -21.91 -5.64
N PHE A 105 1.02 -21.20 -5.89
CA PHE A 105 -0.32 -21.79 -6.00
C PHE A 105 -1.09 -21.32 -7.25
N GLY A 106 -0.41 -20.68 -8.20
CA GLY A 106 -1.04 -20.19 -9.43
C GLY A 106 -2.11 -19.13 -9.14
N PHE A 107 -3.25 -19.27 -9.82
CA PHE A 107 -4.39 -18.36 -9.68
C PHE A 107 -4.89 -18.24 -8.23
N PHE A 108 -5.05 -19.35 -7.52
CA PHE A 108 -5.52 -19.34 -6.13
C PHE A 108 -4.52 -18.62 -5.20
N GLY A 109 -3.23 -18.71 -5.50
CA GLY A 109 -2.20 -17.99 -4.77
C GLY A 109 -2.28 -16.48 -4.95
N VAL A 110 -2.64 -16.00 -6.14
CA VAL A 110 -2.92 -14.57 -6.38
C VAL A 110 -4.12 -14.11 -5.55
N LEU A 111 -5.19 -14.90 -5.47
CA LEU A 111 -6.38 -14.56 -4.68
C LEU A 111 -6.05 -14.45 -3.18
N MET A 112 -5.22 -15.36 -2.67
CA MET A 112 -4.82 -15.42 -1.26
C MET A 112 -3.63 -14.52 -0.91
N ALA A 113 -2.92 -13.99 -1.89
CA ALA A 113 -1.69 -13.22 -1.68
C ALA A 113 -1.92 -11.96 -0.84
N LEU A 114 -2.95 -11.17 -1.14
CA LEU A 114 -3.25 -9.93 -0.40
C LEU A 114 -3.51 -10.17 1.10
N PRO A 115 -4.47 -11.03 1.49
CA PRO A 115 -4.71 -11.30 2.91
C PRO A 115 -3.49 -11.94 3.58
N ALA A 116 -2.79 -12.87 2.91
CA ALA A 116 -1.58 -13.47 3.46
C ALA A 116 -0.47 -12.43 3.69
N ALA A 117 -0.28 -11.48 2.76
CA ALA A 117 0.68 -10.38 2.89
C ALA A 117 0.35 -9.49 4.09
N ALA A 118 -0.92 -9.17 4.28
CA ALA A 118 -1.37 -8.36 5.41
C ALA A 118 -1.04 -9.06 6.74
N VAL A 119 -1.36 -10.36 6.86
CA VAL A 119 -1.02 -11.15 8.04
C VAL A 119 0.49 -11.19 8.27
N ALA A 120 1.28 -11.47 7.22
CA ALA A 120 2.74 -11.54 7.30
C ALA A 120 3.35 -10.22 7.79
N VAL A 121 2.91 -9.09 7.26
CA VAL A 121 3.42 -7.77 7.67
C VAL A 121 3.06 -7.44 9.11
N VAL A 122 1.85 -7.80 9.57
CA VAL A 122 1.45 -7.60 10.97
C VAL A 122 2.32 -8.44 11.90
N LEU A 123 2.55 -9.72 11.55
CA LEU A 123 3.41 -10.60 12.34
C LEU A 123 4.86 -10.11 12.39
N LEU A 124 5.40 -9.64 11.26
CA LEU A 124 6.76 -9.08 11.22
C LEU A 124 6.88 -7.82 12.08
N ARG A 125 5.89 -6.93 12.04
CA ARG A 125 5.86 -5.72 12.88
C ARG A 125 5.80 -6.09 14.36
N TYR A 126 4.92 -7.02 14.73
CA TYR A 126 4.81 -7.50 16.11
C TYR A 126 6.11 -8.16 16.58
N ALA A 127 6.71 -9.03 15.76
CA ALA A 127 7.97 -9.68 16.08
C ALA A 127 9.12 -8.68 16.25
N HIS A 128 9.17 -7.64 15.40
CA HIS A 128 10.18 -6.59 15.48
C HIS A 128 10.06 -5.76 16.78
N GLU A 129 8.83 -5.36 17.14
CA GLU A 129 8.56 -4.67 18.40
C GLU A 129 8.93 -5.52 19.62
N HIS A 130 8.57 -6.81 19.60
CA HIS A 130 8.94 -7.75 20.67
C HIS A 130 10.45 -8.01 20.75
N TYR A 131 11.14 -8.05 19.60
CA TYR A 131 12.59 -8.24 19.55
C TYR A 131 13.33 -7.04 20.16
N LEU A 132 12.95 -5.81 19.82
CA LEU A 132 13.53 -4.59 20.40
C LEU A 132 13.22 -4.43 21.89
N ALA A 133 12.04 -4.87 22.33
CA ALA A 133 11.67 -4.89 23.75
C ALA A 133 12.31 -6.04 24.55
N SER A 134 12.93 -7.01 23.87
CA SER A 134 13.54 -8.16 24.54
C SER A 134 14.85 -7.78 25.22
N ALA A 135 15.09 -8.38 26.39
CA ALA A 135 16.28 -8.15 27.21
C ALA A 135 17.62 -8.46 26.49
N LEU A 136 17.61 -9.08 25.31
CA LEU A 136 18.81 -9.33 24.51
C LEU A 136 19.27 -8.10 23.71
N TYR A 137 18.34 -7.24 23.26
CA TYR A 137 18.68 -6.01 22.53
C TYR A 137 19.08 -4.89 23.50
N THR A 138 18.29 -4.67 24.56
CA THR A 138 18.60 -3.68 25.62
C THR A 138 19.92 -3.96 26.34
N ARG A 139 20.34 -5.23 26.44
CA ARG A 139 21.63 -5.61 27.06
C ARG A 139 22.84 -5.28 26.19
N GLN A 140 22.67 -5.24 24.87
CA GLN A 140 23.74 -4.87 23.93
C GLN A 140 23.97 -3.35 23.94
N GLU A 141 22.92 -2.55 24.14
CA GLU A 141 23.02 -1.08 24.23
C GLU A 141 23.66 -0.63 25.56
N ALA A 142 23.46 -1.41 26.63
CA ALA A 142 24.17 -1.20 27.91
C ALA A 142 25.68 -1.55 27.86
N ALA A 143 26.14 -2.23 26.81
CA ALA A 143 27.53 -2.68 26.66
C ALA A 143 28.06 -2.36 25.24
N PRO A 144 28.41 -1.10 24.96
CA PRO A 144 29.83 -0.73 25.04
C PRO A 144 30.08 0.78 25.30
N HIS A 145 29.67 1.31 26.47
CA HIS A 145 30.26 2.55 27.02
C HIS A 145 30.95 2.30 28.38
N ALA A 146 31.33 1.06 28.67
CA ALA A 146 32.11 0.70 29.85
C ALA A 146 33.62 1.01 29.72
N GLY A 147 33.98 2.11 29.04
CA GLY A 147 35.39 2.48 28.82
C GLY A 147 35.67 3.94 28.45
N GLY A 148 34.66 4.77 28.23
CA GLY A 148 34.84 6.21 28.01
C GLY A 148 34.65 6.95 29.33
N LYS A 149 35.66 7.71 29.79
CA LYS A 149 35.53 8.63 30.92
C LYS A 149 34.28 9.50 30.74
N PRO A 150 33.59 9.91 31.83
CA PRO A 150 32.40 10.74 31.72
C PRO A 150 32.74 12.00 30.92
N VAL A 151 32.05 12.21 29.79
CA VAL A 151 32.14 13.47 29.06
C VAL A 151 31.49 14.53 29.95
N PRO A 152 32.22 15.57 30.38
CA PRO A 152 31.66 16.62 31.21
C PRO A 152 30.51 17.29 30.46
N ASP A 153 29.37 17.40 31.14
CA ASP A 153 28.17 18.04 30.61
C ASP A 153 28.47 19.51 30.26
N ALA A 154 28.48 19.82 28.96
CA ALA A 154 28.79 21.14 28.43
C ALA A 154 27.74 22.21 28.80
N ASN A 155 26.60 21.80 29.35
CA ASN A 155 25.54 22.68 29.83
C ASN A 155 25.38 22.66 31.36
N ALA A 156 26.29 22.03 32.09
CA ALA A 156 26.31 22.15 33.55
C ALA A 156 26.54 23.63 33.93
N PRO A 157 25.74 24.20 34.85
CA PRO A 157 25.98 25.54 35.35
C PRO A 157 27.40 25.58 35.91
N VAL A 158 28.23 26.52 35.43
CA VAL A 158 29.57 26.73 35.97
C VAL A 158 29.40 27.13 37.43
N ALA A 159 29.56 26.16 38.34
CA ALA A 159 29.56 26.42 39.76
C ALA A 159 30.71 27.39 40.04
N GLY A 160 30.36 28.60 40.47
CA GLY A 160 31.30 29.65 40.80
C GLY A 160 32.35 29.12 41.77
N LYS A 161 33.62 29.36 41.46
CA LYS A 161 34.75 28.98 42.31
C LYS A 161 34.53 29.55 43.72
N PRO A 162 34.72 28.76 44.80
CA PRO A 162 34.79 29.32 46.14
C PRO A 162 36.03 30.22 46.19
N GLY A 163 35.80 31.52 46.42
CA GLY A 163 36.85 32.46 46.73
C GLY A 163 37.57 31.99 47.98
N THR A 164 38.89 31.87 47.88
CA THR A 164 39.82 31.67 48.96
C THR A 164 39.62 32.73 50.04
N ASP A 165 39.20 32.32 51.23
CA ASP A 165 39.35 33.14 52.44
C ASP A 165 40.84 33.18 52.79
N PRO A 166 41.48 34.36 52.81
CA PRO A 166 42.88 34.46 53.16
C PRO A 166 43.03 35.22 54.48
N HIS A 167 42.46 34.75 55.60
CA HIS A 167 42.83 35.27 56.92
C HIS A 167 42.73 34.20 58.01
N GLU A 168 43.79 33.39 58.07
CA GLU A 168 44.31 32.81 59.30
C GLU A 168 45.22 33.87 59.95
N THR A 169 44.94 34.23 61.21
CA THR A 169 45.86 34.55 62.34
C THR A 169 45.29 35.63 63.27
N ASP A 170 45.16 35.22 64.54
CA ASP A 170 45.12 35.96 65.82
C ASP A 170 44.15 37.12 66.09
#